data_AF-A0A136MWV8-F1
#
_entry.id   AF-A0A136MWV8-F1
#
_cell.length_a   1.000
_cell.length_b   1.000
_cell.length_c   1.000
_cell.angle_alpha   90.00
_cell.angle_beta   90.00
_cell.angle_gamma   90.00
#
_symmetry.space_group_name_H-M   'P 1'
#
loop_
_entity.id
_entity.type
_entity.pdbx_description
1 polymer ?
#
loop_
_entity_poly.entity_id
_entity_poly.type
_entity_poly.pdbx_seq_one_letter_code
_entity_poly.pdbx_strand_id
1 'polypeptide(L)'
;MYKLDIEMDNMNYVLDIAQSPKYQSIAPIQIYYKMYLTYVNEHDAENYYELRQLSKEYLHIFPIDEQREIYSTLLGYCINRINKNQQEFFKETFEVYKDSIDQKIMIINDELSVTTFRNIVIAALRVDEFEWAENFIYENAKYVDEKFRSNAVEFSLARLEFYKKDYDKVLDHLYKVSYEDVWYNINAKTIYLHTYYELDEFDALESLLQSFKMFVKREKSLTQARKDHYLNLIKFTNALIKINPRDKTKLQKLAQEINDTRGVVSKPWLQEKIELLLQGK
;
A
#
# COMPACT_ATOMS: atom_id res chain seq x y z
N MET A 1 14.48 11.71 -6.42
CA MET A 1 14.46 12.98 -5.67
C MET A 1 15.47 13.88 -6.36
N TYR A 2 15.03 14.98 -6.97
CA TYR A 2 15.96 15.96 -7.50
C TYR A 2 16.79 16.47 -6.32
N LYS A 3 18.08 16.12 -6.27
CA LYS A 3 19.01 16.86 -5.43
C LYS A 3 19.13 18.22 -6.10
N LEU A 4 18.36 19.18 -5.58
CA LEU A 4 18.62 20.56 -5.90
C LEU A 4 19.90 20.90 -5.15
N ASP A 5 20.99 21.14 -5.89
CA ASP A 5 22.19 21.79 -5.36
C ASP A 5 21.91 23.30 -5.19
N ILE A 6 20.76 23.63 -4.60
CA ILE A 6 20.31 24.98 -4.32
C ILE A 6 20.00 25.03 -2.83
N GLU A 7 20.80 25.78 -2.10
CA GLU A 7 20.49 26.17 -0.74
C GLU A 7 19.32 27.17 -0.82
N MET A 8 18.18 26.85 -0.21
CA MET A 8 17.02 27.74 -0.19
C MET A 8 17.28 28.88 0.80
N ASP A 9 18.09 29.85 0.39
CA ASP A 9 18.36 31.05 1.18
C ASP A 9 17.06 31.72 1.63
N ASN A 10 17.00 32.14 2.89
CA ASN A 10 15.87 32.82 3.52
C ASN A 10 14.59 31.98 3.77
N MET A 11 14.63 30.66 3.66
CA MET A 11 13.46 29.83 4.01
C MET A 11 13.01 30.08 5.46
N ASN A 12 13.94 30.21 6.40
CA ASN A 12 13.63 30.52 7.81
C ASN A 12 12.86 31.84 7.94
N TYR A 13 13.22 32.88 7.19
CA TYR A 13 12.53 34.16 7.21
C TYR A 13 11.07 34.05 6.72
N VAL A 14 10.83 33.25 5.67
CA VAL A 14 9.47 33.01 5.16
C VAL A 14 8.64 32.24 6.20
N LEU A 15 9.22 31.25 6.87
CA LEU A 15 8.56 30.49 7.93
C LEU A 15 8.21 31.38 9.14
N ASP A 16 9.12 32.27 9.54
CA ASP A 16 8.89 33.23 10.62
C ASP A 16 7.77 34.21 10.27
N ILE A 17 7.72 34.71 9.03
CA ILE A 17 6.62 35.56 8.54
C ILE A 17 5.30 34.79 8.61
N ALA A 18 5.25 33.55 8.11
CA ALA A 18 4.03 32.74 8.08
C ALA A 18 3.43 32.51 9.48
N GLN A 19 4.28 32.54 10.52
CA GLN A 19 3.88 32.41 11.92
C GLN A 19 3.64 33.74 12.65
N SER A 20 3.87 34.89 12.01
CA SER A 20 3.59 36.18 12.64
C SER A 20 2.08 36.36 12.87
N PRO A 21 1.66 37.12 13.90
CA PRO A 21 0.23 37.31 14.23
C PRO A 21 -0.64 37.80 13.07
N LYS A 22 -0.03 38.52 12.12
CA LYS A 22 -0.71 39.04 10.92
C LYS A 22 -1.15 37.92 9.97
N TYR A 23 -0.35 36.86 9.81
CA TYR A 23 -0.56 35.81 8.82
C TYR A 23 -1.00 34.48 9.45
N GLN A 24 -0.86 34.33 10.77
CA GLN A 24 -1.24 33.12 11.49
C GLN A 24 -2.74 32.78 11.37
N SER A 25 -3.59 33.80 11.18
CA SER A 25 -5.04 33.63 11.02
C SER A 25 -5.49 33.34 9.58
N ILE A 26 -4.57 33.35 8.61
CA ILE A 26 -4.90 33.13 7.20
C ILE A 26 -4.78 31.63 6.88
N ALA A 27 -5.92 30.95 6.73
CA ALA A 27 -5.98 29.50 6.56
C ALA A 27 -5.12 28.95 5.40
N PRO A 28 -5.10 29.55 4.19
CA PRO A 28 -4.19 29.11 3.13
C PRO A 28 -2.71 29.11 3.52
N ILE A 29 -2.26 30.16 4.23
CA ILE A 29 -0.88 30.26 4.70
C ILE A 29 -0.58 29.15 5.71
N GLN A 30 -1.51 28.90 6.64
CA GLN A 30 -1.32 27.83 7.64
C GLN A 30 -1.28 26.44 7.01
N ILE A 31 -2.11 26.15 6.01
CA ILE A 31 -2.07 24.88 5.29
C ILE A 31 -0.74 24.68 4.58
N TYR A 32 -0.27 25.65 3.78
CA TYR A 32 1.03 25.52 3.11
C TYR A 32 2.20 25.42 4.09
N TYR A 33 2.14 26.18 5.19
CA TYR A 33 3.11 26.09 6.27
C TYR A 33 3.14 24.69 6.89
N LYS A 34 1.97 24.11 7.20
CA LYS A 34 1.88 22.76 7.76
C LYS A 34 2.26 21.68 6.75
N MET A 35 1.91 21.81 5.48
CA MET A 35 2.41 20.92 4.42
C MET A 35 3.94 20.88 4.39
N TYR A 36 4.59 22.05 4.46
CA TYR A 36 6.05 22.15 4.52
C TYR A 36 6.59 21.46 5.78
N LEU A 37 6.06 21.75 6.96
CA LEU A 37 6.51 21.13 8.21
C LEU A 37 6.29 19.61 8.23
N THR A 38 5.15 19.12 7.74
CA THR A 38 4.88 17.68 7.58
C THR A 38 5.92 17.00 6.68
N TYR A 39 6.44 17.72 5.69
CA TYR A 39 7.47 17.21 4.79
C TYR A 39 8.88 17.25 5.41
N VAL A 40 9.29 18.36 6.03
CA VAL A 40 10.66 18.50 6.57
C VAL A 40 10.84 17.86 7.94
N ASN A 41 9.81 17.90 8.79
CA ASN A 41 9.81 17.33 10.13
C ASN A 41 9.09 15.97 10.14
N GLU A 42 9.59 15.03 9.34
CA GLU A 42 8.99 13.71 9.16
C GLU A 42 8.97 12.83 10.42
N HIS A 43 9.43 13.33 11.58
CA HIS A 43 9.34 12.63 12.87
C HIS A 43 8.19 13.15 13.74
N ASP A 44 7.69 14.34 13.47
CA ASP A 44 6.62 14.98 14.23
C ASP A 44 5.25 14.67 13.60
N ALA A 45 4.40 14.00 14.37
CA ALA A 45 3.02 13.68 13.96
C ALA A 45 2.05 14.83 14.17
N GLU A 46 2.39 15.79 15.03
CA GLU A 46 1.53 16.94 15.35
C GLU A 46 1.25 17.77 14.10
N ASN A 47 2.29 18.08 13.32
CA ASN A 47 2.12 18.81 12.05
C ASN A 47 1.21 18.09 11.05
N TYR A 48 1.25 16.76 11.00
CA TYR A 48 0.34 15.97 10.17
C TYR A 48 -1.11 16.10 10.67
N TYR A 49 -1.35 15.92 11.97
CA TYR A 49 -2.71 15.97 12.53
C TYR A 49 -3.31 17.37 12.43
N GLU A 50 -2.51 18.42 12.63
CA GLU A 50 -2.93 19.80 12.40
C GLU A 50 -3.26 20.06 10.92
N LEU A 51 -2.40 19.61 9.98
CA LEU A 51 -2.70 19.71 8.55
C LEU A 51 -4.00 18.97 8.21
N ARG A 52 -4.21 17.78 8.78
CA ARG A 52 -5.42 16.98 8.59
C ARG A 52 -6.65 17.72 9.09
N GLN A 53 -6.57 18.36 10.26
CA GLN A 53 -7.66 19.18 10.81
C GLN A 53 -7.96 20.40 9.94
N LEU A 54 -6.92 21.18 9.58
CA LEU A 54 -7.06 22.35 8.72
C LEU A 54 -7.65 21.98 7.36
N SER A 55 -7.26 20.83 6.79
CA SER A 55 -7.82 20.34 5.54
C SER A 55 -9.30 20.03 5.66
N LYS A 56 -9.76 19.43 6.77
CA LYS A 56 -11.21 19.18 6.96
C LYS A 56 -12.02 20.48 7.03
N GLU A 57 -11.43 21.56 7.56
CA GLU A 57 -12.14 22.82 7.76
C GLU A 57 -12.09 23.73 6.52
N TYR A 58 -10.92 23.86 5.88
CA TYR A 58 -10.66 24.93 4.92
C TYR A 58 -10.45 24.47 3.48
N LEU A 59 -10.42 23.17 3.19
CA LEU A 59 -10.08 22.67 1.84
C LEU A 59 -10.97 23.23 0.73
N HIS A 60 -12.25 23.48 1.01
CA HIS A 60 -13.23 23.99 0.05
C HIS A 60 -12.87 25.37 -0.55
N ILE A 61 -11.98 26.14 0.07
CA ILE A 61 -11.54 27.45 -0.45
C ILE A 61 -10.42 27.32 -1.49
N PHE A 62 -9.82 26.14 -1.64
CA PHE A 62 -8.72 25.89 -2.56
C PHE A 62 -9.23 25.45 -3.93
N PRO A 63 -8.54 25.78 -5.03
CA PRO A 63 -8.72 25.13 -6.32
C PRO A 63 -8.51 23.62 -6.23
N ILE A 64 -9.21 22.86 -7.07
CA ILE A 64 -9.18 21.38 -7.03
C ILE A 64 -7.77 20.79 -7.15
N ASP A 65 -6.89 21.41 -7.94
CA ASP A 65 -5.50 20.96 -8.08
C ASP A 65 -4.72 21.11 -6.76
N GLU A 66 -4.93 22.21 -6.03
CA GLU A 66 -4.30 22.43 -4.72
C GLU A 66 -4.90 21.51 -3.65
N GLN A 67 -6.21 21.23 -3.71
CA GLN A 67 -6.84 20.24 -2.82
C GLN A 67 -6.18 18.86 -2.95
N ARG A 68 -5.89 18.45 -4.20
CA ARG A 68 -5.19 17.19 -4.47
C ARG A 68 -3.76 17.19 -3.95
N GLU A 69 -3.06 18.31 -4.04
CA GLU A 69 -1.70 18.42 -3.48
C GLU A 69 -1.73 18.27 -1.95
N ILE A 70 -2.69 18.89 -1.27
CA ILE A 70 -2.91 18.74 0.18
C ILE A 70 -3.14 17.26 0.54
N TYR A 71 -4.04 16.57 -0.16
CA TYR A 71 -4.30 15.14 0.07
C TYR A 71 -3.10 14.26 -0.27
N SER A 72 -2.35 14.60 -1.32
CA SER A 72 -1.12 13.89 -1.69
C SER A 72 -0.06 14.02 -0.59
N THR A 73 0.05 15.17 0.06
CA THR A 73 0.93 15.36 1.24
C THR A 73 0.47 14.51 2.43
N LEU A 74 -0.82 14.51 2.74
CA LEU A 74 -1.38 13.67 3.82
C LEU A 74 -1.13 12.18 3.58
N LEU A 75 -1.45 11.70 2.38
CA LEU A 75 -1.23 10.29 1.99
C LEU A 75 0.26 9.94 1.95
N GLY A 76 1.10 10.82 1.41
CA GLY A 76 2.54 10.63 1.35
C GLY A 76 3.16 10.46 2.74
N TYR A 77 2.71 11.27 3.70
CA TYR A 77 3.11 11.14 5.10
C TYR A 77 2.68 9.79 5.68
N CYS A 78 1.39 9.42 5.56
CA CYS A 78 0.89 8.15 6.11
C CYS A 78 1.63 6.94 5.52
N ILE A 79 1.88 6.94 4.21
CA ILE A 79 2.62 5.87 3.52
C ILE A 79 4.07 5.79 4.02
N ASN A 80 4.74 6.93 4.25
CA ASN A 80 6.08 6.95 4.84
C ASN A 80 6.08 6.30 6.23
N ARG A 81 5.08 6.61 7.05
CA ARG A 81 4.92 6.07 8.40
C ARG A 81 4.66 4.56 8.42
N ILE A 82 3.78 4.08 7.55
CA ILE A 82 3.53 2.63 7.36
C ILE A 82 4.83 1.91 6.96
N ASN A 83 5.63 2.49 6.06
CA ASN A 83 6.91 1.90 5.64
C ASN A 83 7.95 1.84 6.78
N LYS A 84 7.77 2.67 7.82
CA LYS A 84 8.55 2.65 9.08
C LYS A 84 7.90 1.78 10.16
N ASN A 85 6.99 0.88 9.77
CA ASN A 85 6.25 -0.06 10.63
C ASN A 85 5.29 0.59 11.63
N GLN A 86 4.86 1.84 11.42
CA GLN A 86 3.84 2.51 12.23
C GLN A 86 2.45 2.17 11.68
N GLN A 87 1.89 1.06 12.16
CA GLN A 87 0.67 0.44 11.64
C GLN A 87 -0.58 1.29 11.85
N GLU A 88 -0.59 2.16 12.87
CA GLU A 88 -1.68 3.07 13.19
C GLU A 88 -2.06 3.98 12.01
N PHE A 89 -1.11 4.28 11.12
CA PHE A 89 -1.34 5.10 9.94
C PHE A 89 -2.09 4.39 8.81
N PHE A 90 -2.37 3.08 8.92
CA PHE A 90 -3.29 2.43 7.98
C PHE A 90 -4.70 3.03 8.07
N LYS A 91 -5.19 3.26 9.29
CA LYS A 91 -6.48 3.90 9.52
C LYS A 91 -6.51 5.32 8.97
N GLU A 92 -5.47 6.10 9.27
CA GLU A 92 -5.33 7.44 8.72
C GLU A 92 -5.32 7.44 7.17
N THR A 93 -4.57 6.52 6.55
CA THR A 93 -4.55 6.39 5.09
C THR A 93 -5.93 6.10 4.51
N PHE A 94 -6.68 5.19 5.12
CA PHE A 94 -8.04 4.86 4.72
C PHE A 94 -8.98 6.06 4.85
N GLU A 95 -9.00 6.72 6.01
CA GLU A 95 -9.84 7.89 6.25
C GLU A 95 -9.49 9.05 5.29
N VAL A 96 -8.22 9.24 4.95
CA VAL A 96 -7.82 10.23 3.93
C VAL A 96 -8.36 9.87 2.56
N TYR A 97 -8.27 8.61 2.15
CA TYR A 97 -8.85 8.18 0.87
C TYR A 97 -10.37 8.29 0.84
N LYS A 98 -11.05 7.89 1.91
CA LYS A 98 -12.51 7.96 2.03
C LYS A 98 -12.99 9.41 1.87
N ASP A 99 -12.44 10.34 2.65
CA ASP A 99 -12.76 11.77 2.55
C ASP A 99 -12.52 12.31 1.12
N SER A 100 -11.45 11.84 0.46
CA SER A 100 -11.08 12.29 -0.89
C SER A 100 -12.07 11.85 -1.97
N ILE A 101 -12.70 10.68 -1.79
CA ILE A 101 -13.68 10.13 -2.72
C ILE A 101 -15.04 10.77 -2.47
N ASP A 102 -15.44 10.93 -1.21
CA ASP A 102 -16.70 11.57 -0.83
C ASP A 102 -16.77 13.02 -1.37
N GLN A 103 -15.63 13.72 -1.39
CA GLN A 103 -15.50 15.07 -1.93
C GLN A 103 -15.15 15.11 -3.42
N LYS A 104 -15.05 13.96 -4.09
CA LYS A 104 -14.65 13.83 -5.51
C LYS A 104 -13.31 14.48 -5.87
N ILE A 105 -12.39 14.62 -4.91
CA ILE A 105 -11.08 15.25 -5.09
C ILE A 105 -10.18 14.43 -6.02
N MET A 106 -10.29 13.11 -5.92
CA MET A 106 -9.48 12.17 -6.70
C MET A 106 -10.14 11.76 -8.03
N ILE A 107 -11.35 12.26 -8.32
CA ILE A 107 -12.09 12.00 -9.56
C ILE A 107 -11.98 13.23 -10.45
N ILE A 108 -11.22 13.13 -11.54
CA ILE A 108 -10.90 14.24 -12.43
C ILE A 108 -11.56 13.96 -13.77
N ASN A 109 -12.41 14.87 -14.26
CA ASN A 109 -13.13 14.69 -15.52
C ASN A 109 -13.90 13.36 -15.58
N ASP A 110 -14.57 12.99 -14.48
CA ASP A 110 -15.24 11.70 -14.30
C ASP A 110 -14.31 10.47 -14.42
N GLU A 111 -13.01 10.66 -14.20
CA GLU A 111 -12.02 9.60 -14.21
C GLU A 111 -11.30 9.45 -12.87
N LEU A 112 -11.21 8.21 -12.41
CA LEU A 112 -10.41 7.79 -11.28
C LEU A 112 -9.28 6.90 -11.78
N SER A 113 -8.04 7.27 -11.49
CA SER A 113 -6.90 6.48 -11.96
C SER A 113 -6.94 5.05 -11.40
N VAL A 114 -6.60 4.07 -12.23
CA VAL A 114 -6.55 2.64 -11.85
C VAL A 114 -5.64 2.42 -10.64
N THR A 115 -4.56 3.19 -10.53
CA THR A 115 -3.64 3.12 -9.38
C THR A 115 -4.32 3.64 -8.11
N THR A 116 -5.00 4.78 -8.17
CA THR A 116 -5.75 5.32 -7.03
C THR A 116 -6.85 4.35 -6.60
N PHE A 117 -7.63 3.83 -7.55
CA PHE A 117 -8.68 2.84 -7.28
C PHE A 117 -8.14 1.63 -6.50
N ARG A 118 -7.06 1.01 -6.99
CA ARG A 118 -6.43 -0.14 -6.31
C ARG A 118 -5.85 0.21 -4.93
N ASN A 119 -5.35 1.43 -4.76
CA ASN A 119 -4.78 1.92 -3.50
C ASN A 119 -5.86 2.14 -2.44
N ILE A 120 -7.01 2.68 -2.84
CA ILE A 120 -8.16 2.88 -1.95
C ILE A 120 -8.68 1.53 -1.45
N VAL A 121 -8.85 0.57 -2.36
CA VAL A 121 -9.28 -0.80 -1.99
C VAL A 121 -8.34 -1.38 -0.94
N ILE A 122 -7.03 -1.40 -1.18
CA ILE A 122 -6.11 -1.97 -0.19
C ILE A 122 -6.06 -1.19 1.12
N ALA A 123 -6.24 0.13 1.10
CA ALA A 123 -6.29 0.91 2.34
C ALA A 123 -7.47 0.48 3.21
N ALA A 124 -8.66 0.29 2.62
CA ALA A 124 -9.84 -0.21 3.32
C ALA A 124 -9.64 -1.64 3.85
N LEU A 125 -9.09 -2.55 3.03
CA LEU A 125 -8.82 -3.93 3.44
C LEU A 125 -7.83 -4.01 4.61
N ARG A 126 -6.86 -3.09 4.69
CA ARG A 126 -5.86 -3.05 5.77
C ARG A 126 -6.43 -2.67 7.13
N VAL A 127 -7.64 -2.12 7.17
CA VAL A 127 -8.35 -1.75 8.40
C VAL A 127 -9.66 -2.51 8.56
N ASP A 128 -9.77 -3.65 7.88
CA ASP A 128 -10.90 -4.59 7.96
C ASP A 128 -12.26 -4.00 7.54
N GLU A 129 -12.26 -2.92 6.75
CA GLU A 129 -13.46 -2.25 6.21
C GLU A 129 -13.94 -2.95 4.91
N PHE A 130 -14.29 -4.23 5.03
CA PHE A 130 -14.58 -5.09 3.87
C PHE A 130 -15.85 -4.70 3.11
N GLU A 131 -16.93 -4.39 3.82
CA GLU A 131 -18.19 -3.97 3.21
C GLU A 131 -18.03 -2.64 2.48
N TRP A 132 -17.31 -1.69 3.10
CA TRP A 132 -16.98 -0.43 2.44
C TRP A 132 -16.15 -0.65 1.18
N ALA A 133 -15.13 -1.52 1.24
CA ALA A 133 -14.28 -1.82 0.09
C ALA A 133 -15.07 -2.43 -1.07
N GLU A 134 -15.99 -3.35 -0.77
CA GLU A 134 -16.87 -3.97 -1.76
C GLU A 134 -17.78 -2.95 -2.44
N ASN A 135 -18.46 -2.11 -1.66
CA ASN A 135 -19.29 -1.03 -2.18
C ASN A 135 -18.48 -0.04 -3.02
N PHE A 136 -17.30 0.36 -2.54
CA PHE A 136 -16.39 1.22 -3.30
C PHE A 136 -16.02 0.62 -4.65
N ILE A 137 -15.67 -0.68 -4.70
CA ILE A 137 -15.29 -1.37 -5.93
C ILE A 137 -16.41 -1.27 -6.96
N TYR A 138 -17.65 -1.62 -6.57
CA TYR A 138 -18.77 -1.64 -7.51
C TYR A 138 -19.23 -0.25 -7.92
N GLU A 139 -19.33 0.70 -6.98
CA GLU A 139 -19.88 2.03 -7.25
C GLU A 139 -18.91 2.95 -8.00
N ASN A 140 -17.60 2.81 -7.75
CA ASN A 140 -16.57 3.69 -8.31
C ASN A 140 -15.85 3.09 -9.53
N ALA A 141 -16.08 1.82 -9.86
CA ALA A 141 -15.55 1.21 -11.08
C ALA A 141 -15.94 1.99 -12.36
N LYS A 142 -17.11 2.64 -12.36
CA LYS A 142 -17.58 3.47 -13.50
C LYS A 142 -16.63 4.62 -13.83
N TYR A 143 -15.89 5.13 -12.85
CA TYR A 143 -14.89 6.19 -13.04
C TYR A 143 -13.55 5.66 -13.53
N VAL A 144 -13.33 4.35 -13.50
CA VAL A 144 -12.12 3.75 -14.09
C VAL A 144 -12.32 3.65 -15.61
N ASP A 145 -11.31 4.08 -16.37
CA ASP A 145 -11.24 3.93 -17.83
C ASP A 145 -11.65 2.50 -18.23
N GLU A 146 -12.58 2.40 -19.18
CA GLU A 146 -13.20 1.16 -19.62
C GLU A 146 -12.17 0.09 -20.00
N LYS A 147 -11.05 0.49 -20.62
CA LYS A 147 -9.96 -0.39 -21.02
C LYS A 147 -9.36 -1.15 -19.83
N PHE A 148 -9.30 -0.51 -18.66
CA PHE A 148 -8.66 -1.07 -17.48
C PHE A 148 -9.65 -1.52 -16.40
N ARG A 149 -10.92 -1.11 -16.51
CA ARG A 149 -11.97 -1.29 -15.50
C ARG A 149 -12.15 -2.73 -15.07
N SER A 150 -12.44 -3.64 -16.01
CA SER A 150 -12.70 -5.04 -15.69
C SER A 150 -11.52 -5.67 -14.95
N ASN A 151 -10.30 -5.40 -15.40
CA ASN A 151 -9.10 -5.95 -14.80
C ASN A 151 -8.86 -5.41 -13.38
N ALA A 152 -9.11 -4.11 -13.18
CA ALA A 152 -8.98 -3.46 -11.88
C ALA A 152 -10.01 -3.98 -10.88
N VAL A 153 -11.26 -4.21 -11.32
CA VAL A 153 -12.34 -4.77 -10.50
C VAL A 153 -12.01 -6.20 -10.08
N GLU A 154 -11.74 -7.10 -11.03
CA GLU A 154 -11.46 -8.51 -10.73
C GLU A 154 -10.25 -8.67 -9.80
N PHE A 155 -9.18 -7.91 -10.05
CA PHE A 155 -8.03 -7.93 -9.15
C PHE A 155 -8.34 -7.39 -7.76
N SER A 156 -9.20 -6.37 -7.65
CA SER A 156 -9.60 -5.80 -6.36
C SER A 156 -10.51 -6.74 -5.57
N LEU A 157 -11.43 -7.43 -6.25
CA LEU A 157 -12.27 -8.47 -5.66
C LEU A 157 -11.43 -9.66 -5.19
N ALA A 158 -10.44 -10.11 -5.97
CA ALA A 158 -9.50 -11.14 -5.52
C ALA A 158 -8.81 -10.76 -4.19
N ARG A 159 -8.46 -9.48 -4.00
CA ARG A 159 -7.89 -9.01 -2.72
C ARG A 159 -8.93 -8.97 -1.61
N LEU A 160 -10.14 -8.51 -1.89
CA LEU A 160 -11.24 -8.49 -0.92
C LEU A 160 -11.49 -9.89 -0.37
N GLU A 161 -11.68 -10.87 -1.26
CA GLU A 161 -11.93 -12.26 -0.88
C GLU A 161 -10.74 -12.88 -0.14
N PHE A 162 -9.51 -12.52 -0.51
CA PHE A 162 -8.31 -12.95 0.21
C PHE A 162 -8.31 -12.47 1.68
N TYR A 163 -8.69 -11.21 1.92
CA TYR A 163 -8.80 -10.67 3.28
C TYR A 163 -10.00 -11.26 4.05
N LYS A 164 -11.11 -11.57 3.36
CA LYS A 164 -12.24 -12.32 3.91
C LYS A 164 -11.92 -13.81 4.17
N LYS A 165 -10.73 -14.28 3.73
CA LYS A 165 -10.27 -15.68 3.79
C LYS A 165 -11.13 -16.64 2.96
N ASP A 166 -11.78 -16.13 1.91
CA ASP A 166 -12.52 -16.92 0.93
C ASP A 166 -11.61 -17.27 -0.25
N TYR A 167 -10.69 -18.19 0.00
CA TYR A 167 -9.59 -18.52 -0.91
C TYR A 167 -10.05 -19.14 -2.24
N ASP A 168 -11.19 -19.81 -2.27
CA ASP A 168 -11.75 -20.36 -3.51
C ASP A 168 -12.15 -19.23 -4.47
N LYS A 169 -12.87 -18.21 -3.97
CA LYS A 169 -13.23 -17.05 -4.79
C LYS A 169 -12.03 -16.20 -5.21
N VAL A 170 -10.94 -16.21 -4.43
CA VAL A 170 -9.69 -15.57 -4.87
C VAL A 170 -9.24 -16.15 -6.21
N LEU A 171 -9.25 -17.47 -6.35
CA LEU A 171 -8.83 -18.14 -7.58
C LEU A 171 -9.77 -17.81 -8.75
N ASP A 172 -11.09 -17.78 -8.51
CA ASP A 172 -12.10 -17.41 -9.50
C ASP A 172 -11.89 -15.99 -10.06
N HIS A 173 -11.61 -15.03 -9.18
CA HIS A 173 -11.33 -13.66 -9.58
C HIS A 173 -9.99 -13.53 -10.30
N LEU A 174 -8.92 -14.14 -9.78
CA LEU A 174 -7.61 -14.10 -10.43
C LEU A 174 -7.61 -14.78 -11.80
N TYR A 175 -8.45 -15.80 -12.04
CA TYR A 175 -8.60 -16.41 -13.35
C TYR A 175 -9.05 -15.41 -14.43
N LYS A 176 -9.83 -14.39 -14.03
CA LYS A 176 -10.36 -13.35 -14.93
C LYS A 176 -9.42 -12.17 -15.13
N VAL A 177 -8.31 -12.10 -14.39
CA VAL A 177 -7.33 -11.00 -14.47
C VAL A 177 -6.41 -11.17 -15.68
N SER A 178 -6.27 -10.12 -16.48
CA SER A 178 -5.24 -9.98 -17.50
C SER A 178 -3.89 -9.57 -16.89
N TYR A 179 -2.84 -10.29 -17.28
CA TYR A 179 -1.48 -10.17 -16.72
C TYR A 179 -0.48 -9.48 -17.66
N GLU A 180 -0.97 -8.68 -18.62
CA GLU A 180 -0.12 -7.89 -19.53
C GLU A 180 0.69 -6.83 -18.80
N ASP A 181 0.10 -6.16 -17.80
CA ASP A 181 0.83 -5.26 -16.90
C ASP A 181 1.56 -6.09 -15.84
N VAL A 182 2.88 -5.89 -15.77
CA VAL A 182 3.79 -6.52 -14.81
C VAL A 182 3.31 -6.36 -13.37
N TRP A 183 2.66 -5.24 -13.03
CA TRP A 183 2.13 -5.00 -11.70
C TRP A 183 1.04 -6.02 -11.33
N TYR A 184 0.09 -6.30 -12.23
CA TYR A 184 -0.93 -7.31 -11.96
C TYR A 184 -0.31 -8.70 -11.89
N ASN A 185 0.58 -9.03 -12.82
CA ASN A 185 1.23 -10.32 -12.89
C ASN A 185 1.98 -10.67 -11.60
N ILE A 186 2.83 -9.76 -11.13
CA ILE A 186 3.66 -10.01 -9.94
C ILE A 186 2.82 -10.08 -8.66
N ASN A 187 1.84 -9.18 -8.51
CA ASN A 187 1.00 -9.17 -7.30
C ASN A 187 0.04 -10.37 -7.29
N ALA A 188 -0.51 -10.77 -8.44
CA ALA A 188 -1.34 -11.98 -8.52
C ALA A 188 -0.56 -13.24 -8.18
N LYS A 189 0.70 -13.36 -8.64
CA LYS A 189 1.58 -14.48 -8.23
C LYS A 189 1.85 -14.49 -6.72
N THR A 190 1.95 -13.32 -6.08
CA THR A 190 2.02 -13.24 -4.62
C THR A 190 0.71 -13.66 -3.94
N ILE A 191 -0.45 -13.28 -4.49
CA ILE A 191 -1.75 -13.71 -3.96
C ILE A 191 -1.93 -15.22 -4.14
N TYR A 192 -1.65 -15.79 -5.31
CA TYR A 192 -1.67 -17.24 -5.55
C TYR A 192 -0.74 -17.98 -4.58
N LEU A 193 0.46 -17.45 -4.32
CA LEU A 193 1.42 -18.04 -3.38
C LEU A 193 0.81 -18.16 -1.98
N HIS A 194 0.22 -17.09 -1.46
CA HIS A 194 -0.44 -17.15 -0.16
C HIS A 194 -1.66 -18.08 -0.24
N THR A 195 -2.51 -17.94 -1.26
CA THR A 195 -3.76 -18.71 -1.40
C THR A 195 -3.51 -20.21 -1.42
N TYR A 196 -2.55 -20.69 -2.21
CA TYR A 196 -2.20 -22.11 -2.23
C TYR A 196 -1.60 -22.60 -0.91
N TYR A 197 -0.91 -21.73 -0.17
CA TYR A 197 -0.44 -22.09 1.16
C TYR A 197 -1.61 -22.24 2.14
N GLU A 198 -2.60 -21.34 2.13
CA GLU A 198 -3.75 -21.39 3.04
C GLU A 198 -4.71 -22.55 2.71
N LEU A 199 -4.70 -23.03 1.46
CA LEU A 199 -5.48 -24.19 1.00
C LEU A 199 -4.73 -25.53 1.16
N ASP A 200 -3.51 -25.54 1.70
CA ASP A 200 -2.62 -26.72 1.75
C ASP A 200 -2.32 -27.35 0.37
N GLU A 201 -2.47 -26.59 -0.71
CA GLU A 201 -2.22 -27.00 -2.10
C GLU A 201 -0.72 -26.93 -2.44
N PHE A 202 0.10 -27.68 -1.70
CA PHE A 202 1.56 -27.56 -1.76
C PHE A 202 2.18 -27.95 -3.11
N ASP A 203 1.58 -28.89 -3.85
CA ASP A 203 2.06 -29.26 -5.19
C ASP A 203 1.87 -28.10 -6.20
N ALA A 204 0.73 -27.42 -6.13
CA ALA A 204 0.44 -26.23 -6.92
C ALA A 204 1.34 -25.07 -6.50
N LEU A 205 1.57 -24.91 -5.19
CA LEU A 205 2.48 -23.91 -4.65
C LEU A 205 3.92 -24.13 -5.12
N GLU A 206 4.46 -25.34 -5.05
CA GLU A 206 5.82 -25.63 -5.52
C GLU A 206 5.97 -25.32 -7.02
N SER A 207 4.99 -25.71 -7.83
CA SER A 207 4.95 -25.41 -9.26
C SER A 207 4.90 -23.90 -9.53
N LEU A 208 4.10 -23.16 -8.75
CA LEU A 208 4.06 -21.70 -8.80
C LEU A 208 5.40 -21.09 -8.43
N LEU A 209 6.05 -21.52 -7.35
CA LEU A 209 7.33 -20.97 -6.88
C LEU A 209 8.43 -21.09 -7.95
N GLN A 210 8.46 -22.21 -8.69
CA GLN A 210 9.41 -22.37 -9.80
C GLN A 210 9.12 -21.42 -10.96
N SER A 211 7.86 -21.37 -11.43
CA SER A 211 7.48 -20.49 -12.54
C SER A 211 7.62 -19.02 -12.17
N PHE A 212 7.30 -18.65 -10.93
CA PHE A 212 7.42 -17.30 -10.40
C PHE A 212 8.88 -16.85 -10.33
N LYS A 213 9.79 -17.72 -9.87
CA LYS A 213 11.24 -17.47 -9.87
C LYS A 213 11.77 -17.17 -11.28
N MET A 214 11.33 -17.94 -12.28
CA MET A 214 11.74 -17.75 -13.66
C MET A 214 11.21 -16.43 -14.25
N PHE A 215 9.95 -16.09 -13.95
CA PHE A 215 9.35 -14.81 -14.31
C PHE A 215 10.14 -13.63 -13.74
N VAL A 216 10.35 -13.58 -12.41
CA VAL A 216 11.05 -12.47 -11.73
C VAL A 216 12.46 -12.25 -12.29
N LYS A 217 13.19 -13.33 -12.59
CA LYS A 217 14.53 -13.22 -13.17
C LYS A 217 14.51 -12.57 -14.56
N ARG A 218 13.56 -12.96 -15.41
CA ARG A 218 13.46 -12.52 -16.81
C ARG A 218 12.82 -11.15 -16.98
N GLU A 219 11.97 -10.73 -16.05
CA GLU A 219 11.23 -9.48 -16.13
C GLU A 219 12.18 -8.27 -16.14
N LYS A 220 12.18 -7.49 -17.22
CA LYS A 220 13.15 -6.39 -17.42
C LYS A 220 12.70 -5.08 -16.77
N SER A 221 11.40 -4.91 -16.53
CA SER A 221 10.84 -3.70 -15.93
C SER A 221 11.12 -3.57 -14.42
N LEU A 222 11.50 -4.68 -13.76
CA LEU A 222 11.83 -4.68 -12.34
C LEU A 222 13.29 -4.30 -12.11
N THR A 223 13.52 -3.40 -11.15
CA THR A 223 14.87 -3.12 -10.64
C THR A 223 15.46 -4.36 -9.97
N GLN A 224 16.80 -4.47 -9.95
CA GLN A 224 17.47 -5.61 -9.32
C GLN A 224 17.05 -5.78 -7.84
N ALA A 225 16.97 -4.68 -7.09
CA ALA A 225 16.51 -4.72 -5.69
C ALA A 225 15.08 -5.29 -5.57
N ARG A 226 14.15 -4.88 -6.44
CA ARG A 226 12.79 -5.46 -6.43
C ARG A 226 12.80 -6.94 -6.76
N LYS A 227 13.61 -7.37 -7.75
CA LYS A 227 13.76 -8.80 -8.06
C LYS A 227 14.24 -9.58 -6.85
N ASP A 228 15.27 -9.09 -6.17
CA ASP A 228 15.84 -9.75 -5.00
C ASP A 228 14.79 -9.88 -3.89
N HIS A 229 13.95 -8.87 -3.69
CA HIS A 229 12.88 -8.94 -2.68
C HIS A 229 11.86 -10.05 -2.94
N TYR A 230 11.45 -10.24 -4.20
CA TYR A 230 10.54 -11.33 -4.56
C TYR A 230 11.24 -12.69 -4.56
N LEU A 231 12.51 -12.75 -4.97
CA LEU A 231 13.30 -13.98 -4.87
C LEU A 231 13.48 -14.42 -3.41
N ASN A 232 13.59 -13.49 -2.47
CA ASN A 232 13.60 -13.77 -1.04
C ASN A 232 12.26 -14.38 -0.58
N LEU A 233 11.12 -13.79 -0.96
CA LEU A 233 9.80 -14.38 -0.67
C LEU A 233 9.71 -15.82 -1.18
N ILE A 234 10.11 -16.06 -2.43
CA ILE A 234 10.08 -17.40 -3.04
C ILE A 234 11.00 -18.38 -2.29
N LYS A 235 12.23 -17.95 -1.98
CA LYS A 235 13.20 -18.76 -1.22
C LYS A 235 12.63 -19.16 0.13
N PHE A 236 12.12 -18.21 0.90
CA PHE A 236 11.64 -18.45 2.25
C PHE A 236 10.34 -19.24 2.29
N THR A 237 9.43 -19.02 1.34
CA THR A 237 8.22 -19.86 1.20
C THR A 237 8.59 -21.31 0.89
N ASN A 238 9.52 -21.53 -0.07
CA ASN A 238 9.99 -22.88 -0.40
C ASN A 238 10.71 -23.55 0.79
N ALA A 239 11.39 -22.79 1.65
CA ALA A 239 11.98 -23.34 2.86
C ALA A 239 10.90 -23.70 3.90
N LEU A 240 9.91 -22.81 4.09
CA LEU A 240 8.81 -22.98 5.03
C LEU A 240 8.05 -24.29 4.79
N ILE A 241 7.61 -24.54 3.55
CA ILE A 241 6.82 -25.73 3.20
C ILE A 241 7.59 -27.06 3.30
N LYS A 242 8.92 -27.01 3.37
CA LYS A 242 9.79 -28.21 3.48
C LYS A 242 10.18 -28.54 4.91
N ILE A 243 10.01 -27.60 5.84
CA ILE A 243 10.31 -27.84 7.24
C ILE A 243 9.20 -28.69 7.84
N ASN A 244 9.58 -29.77 8.53
CA ASN A 244 8.62 -30.51 9.35
C ASN A 244 8.09 -29.59 10.45
N PRO A 245 6.76 -29.39 10.58
CA PRO A 245 6.16 -28.51 11.60
C PRO A 245 6.60 -28.79 13.04
N ARG A 246 7.03 -30.03 13.35
CA ARG A 246 7.54 -30.41 14.68
C ARG A 246 8.99 -29.96 14.94
N ASP A 247 9.74 -29.60 13.92
CA ASP A 247 11.13 -29.17 14.00
C ASP A 247 11.20 -27.67 14.36
N LYS A 248 10.90 -27.36 15.62
CA LYS A 248 10.87 -25.99 16.15
C LYS A 248 12.21 -25.27 15.99
N THR A 249 13.31 -25.99 16.05
CA THR A 249 14.66 -25.42 15.87
C THR A 249 14.86 -24.90 14.45
N LYS A 250 14.44 -25.65 13.42
CA LYS A 250 14.51 -25.15 12.03
C LYS A 250 13.56 -24.00 11.78
N LEU A 251 12.35 -24.02 12.36
CA LEU A 251 11.39 -22.91 12.27
C LEU A 251 11.95 -21.62 12.88
N GLN A 252 12.52 -21.69 14.08
CA GLN A 252 13.17 -20.55 14.73
C GLN A 252 14.35 -20.01 13.92
N LYS A 253 15.16 -20.91 13.33
CA LYS A 253 16.26 -20.50 12.44
C LYS A 253 15.73 -19.78 11.20
N LEU A 254 14.67 -20.29 10.57
CA LEU A 254 14.05 -19.65 9.41
C LEU A 254 13.50 -18.26 9.76
N ALA A 255 12.83 -18.12 10.91
CA ALA A 255 12.34 -16.83 11.40
C ALA A 255 13.48 -15.83 11.57
N GLN A 256 14.60 -16.25 12.16
CA GLN A 256 15.78 -15.40 12.31
C GLN A 256 16.37 -14.99 10.96
N GLU A 257 16.52 -15.93 10.02
CA GLU A 257 17.01 -15.63 8.66
C GLU A 257 16.12 -14.62 7.92
N ILE A 258 14.80 -14.72 8.06
CA ILE A 258 13.83 -13.75 7.50
C ILE A 258 13.98 -12.39 8.17
N ASN A 259 14.19 -12.37 9.50
CA ASN A 259 14.40 -11.14 10.25
C ASN A 259 15.65 -10.38 9.81
N ASP A 260 16.75 -11.09 9.63
CA ASP A 260 18.05 -10.52 9.26
C ASP A 260 18.14 -10.18 7.77
N THR A 261 17.28 -10.77 6.94
CA THR A 261 17.26 -10.46 5.50
C THR A 261 16.52 -9.15 5.24
N ARG A 262 17.25 -8.18 4.68
CA ARG A 262 16.66 -6.94 4.17
C ARG A 262 15.89 -7.21 2.89
N GLY A 263 14.71 -6.61 2.77
CA GLY A 263 13.93 -6.63 1.54
C GLY A 263 13.33 -8.02 1.27
N VAL A 264 12.28 -8.35 2.01
CA VAL A 264 11.51 -9.58 1.82
C VAL A 264 10.06 -9.16 1.58
N VAL A 265 9.53 -9.46 0.40
CA VAL A 265 8.10 -9.23 0.12
C VAL A 265 7.28 -10.10 1.06
N SER A 266 6.17 -9.58 1.59
CA SER A 266 5.29 -10.28 2.52
C SER A 266 6.00 -10.81 3.78
N LYS A 267 7.05 -10.11 4.26
CA LYS A 267 7.74 -10.48 5.51
C LYS A 267 6.80 -10.73 6.69
N PRO A 268 5.79 -9.87 6.96
CA PRO A 268 4.85 -10.11 8.06
C PRO A 268 4.08 -11.43 7.93
N TRP A 269 3.65 -11.78 6.72
CA TRP A 269 2.93 -13.04 6.47
C TRP A 269 3.83 -14.26 6.72
N LEU A 270 5.10 -14.24 6.26
CA LEU A 270 6.03 -15.33 6.54
C LEU A 270 6.29 -15.51 8.05
N GLN A 271 6.40 -14.41 8.79
CA GLN A 271 6.56 -14.43 10.24
C GLN A 271 5.32 -15.02 10.92
N GLU A 272 4.14 -14.55 10.54
CA GLU A 272 2.85 -15.07 11.04
C GLU A 272 2.75 -16.59 10.86
N LYS A 273 3.07 -17.12 9.66
CA LYS A 273 2.98 -18.56 9.41
C LYS A 273 3.97 -19.38 10.23
N ILE A 274 5.19 -18.88 10.43
CA ILE A 274 6.15 -19.55 11.31
C ILE A 274 5.66 -19.53 12.77
N GLU A 275 5.09 -18.41 13.22
CA GLU A 275 4.53 -18.30 14.57
C GLU A 275 3.38 -19.28 14.82
N LEU A 276 2.47 -19.43 13.85
CA LEU A 276 1.38 -20.42 13.93
C LEU A 276 1.92 -21.85 14.06
N LEU A 277 2.90 -22.23 13.22
CA LEU A 277 3.54 -23.55 13.30
C LEU A 277 4.27 -23.77 14.63
N LEU A 278 4.92 -22.75 15.18
CA LEU A 278 5.58 -22.83 16.50
C LEU A 278 4.58 -23.02 17.65
N GLN A 279 3.38 -22.46 17.52
CA GLN A 279 2.24 -22.66 18.42
C GLN A 279 1.55 -24.01 18.23
N GLY A 280 1.91 -24.77 17.18
CA GLY A 280 1.28 -26.05 16.84
C GLY A 280 -0.11 -25.90 16.23
N LYS A 281 -0.38 -24.76 15.61
CA LYS A 281 -1.58 -24.49 14.81
C LYS A 281 -1.31 -24.72 13.34
#